data_AF-A0AB73Q702-F1
#
_entry.id   AF-A0AB73Q702-F1
#
_cell.length_a   1.000
_cell.length_b   1.000
_cell.length_c   1.000
_cell.angle_alpha   90.00
_cell.angle_beta   90.00
_cell.angle_gamma   90.00
#
_symmetry.space_group_name_H-M   'P 1'
#
loop_
_entity.id
_entity.type
_entity.pdbx_description
1 polymer ?
#
loop_
_entity_poly.entity_id
_entity_poly.type
_entity_poly.pdbx_seq_one_letter_code
_entity_poly.pdbx_strand_id
1 'polypeptide(L)' 'MRTVPTAMDETSDRRRFNNPHHAVMHAGADAARSGTPLHACPYRHPAMRASWLKGFAQEQQQRLDF' A
#
# COMPACT_ATOMS: atom_id res chain seq x y z
N MET A 1 3.01 29.62 35.35
CA MET A 1 3.55 29.44 33.99
C MET A 1 2.99 28.15 33.42
N ARG A 2 2.06 28.20 32.46
CA ARG A 2 1.56 27.02 31.74
C ARG A 2 2.03 27.11 30.30
N THR A 3 2.87 26.16 29.89
CA THR A 3 3.21 25.93 28.49
C THR A 3 2.02 25.27 27.80
N VAL A 4 1.45 25.97 26.82
CA VAL A 4 0.46 25.40 25.91
C VAL A 4 1.24 24.66 24.83
N PRO A 5 1.08 23.34 24.66
CA PRO A 5 1.60 22.70 23.47
C PRO A 5 0.70 23.13 22.31
N THR A 6 1.18 24.05 21.47
CA THR A 6 0.64 24.24 20.14
C THR A 6 0.93 22.96 19.36
N ALA A 7 0.01 22.00 19.45
CA ALA A 7 -0.11 20.94 18.47
C ALA A 7 -0.23 21.65 17.12
N MET A 8 0.86 21.61 16.34
CA MET A 8 0.85 21.98 14.94
C MET A 8 -0.14 21.01 14.31
N ASP A 9 -1.36 21.48 14.09
CA ASP A 9 -2.37 20.75 13.35
C ASP A 9 -1.76 20.50 11.98
N GLU A 10 -1.22 19.28 11.82
CA GLU A 10 -0.81 18.74 10.55
C GLU A 10 -2.04 18.82 9.65
N THR A 11 -2.12 19.89 8.87
CA THR A 11 -2.97 19.97 7.68
C THR A 11 -2.38 19.04 6.62
N SER A 12 -2.22 17.77 6.98
CA SER A 12 -1.90 16.71 6.06
C SER A 12 -3.14 16.56 5.19
N ASP A 13 -3.09 17.16 4.01
CA ASP A 13 -4.17 17.08 3.02
C ASP A 13 -4.49 15.60 2.79
N ARG A 14 -5.61 15.16 3.39
CA ARG A 14 -6.00 13.75 3.39
C ARG A 14 -6.29 13.23 1.98
N ARG A 15 -6.45 14.13 0.99
CA ARG A 15 -6.60 13.77 -0.42
C ARG A 15 -5.36 13.08 -0.98
N ARG A 16 -4.17 13.35 -0.42
CA ARG A 16 -2.92 12.65 -0.80
C ARG A 16 -2.97 11.15 -0.48
N PHE A 17 -3.78 10.73 0.48
CA PHE A 17 -4.01 9.32 0.78
C PHE A 17 -4.98 8.65 -0.20
N ASN A 18 -5.71 9.41 -1.03
CA ASN A 18 -6.60 8.87 -2.06
C ASN A 18 -5.86 8.57 -3.37
N ASN A 19 -4.65 8.00 -3.28
CA ASN A 19 -3.95 7.49 -4.46
C ASN A 19 -4.38 6.03 -4.69
N PRO A 20 -5.18 5.73 -5.74
CA PRO A 20 -5.65 4.37 -5.99
C PRO A 20 -4.49 3.39 -6.21
N HIS A 21 -3.36 3.83 -6.77
CA HIS A 21 -2.19 2.96 -6.96
C HIS A 21 -1.58 2.49 -5.64
N HIS A 22 -1.62 3.33 -4.60
CA HIS A 22 -1.09 2.98 -3.29
C HIS A 22 -1.98 1.95 -2.59
N ALA A 23 -3.30 2.15 -2.61
CA ALA A 23 -4.26 1.18 -2.10
C ALA A 23 -4.16 -0.17 -2.83
N VAL A 24 -4.03 -0.14 -4.15
CA VAL A 24 -3.87 -1.34 -4.99
C VAL A 24 -2.54 -2.06 -4.70
N MET A 25 -1.47 -1.32 -4.43
CA MET A 25 -0.18 -1.90 -4.01
C MET A 25 -0.29 -2.61 -2.66
N HIS A 26 -0.96 -2.01 -1.67
CA HIS A 26 -1.24 -2.67 -0.40
C HIS A 26 -2.10 -3.94 -0.56
N ALA A 27 -3.13 -3.90 -1.40
CA ALA A 27 -3.93 -5.09 -1.71
C ALA A 27 -3.09 -6.21 -2.36
N GLY A 28 -2.06 -5.86 -3.14
CA GLY A 28 -1.09 -6.81 -3.68
C GLY A 28 -0.21 -7.43 -2.61
N ALA A 29 0.28 -6.60 -1.69
CA ALA A 29 1.04 -7.05 -0.53
C ALA A 29 0.22 -8.02 0.35
N ASP A 30 -1.03 -7.67 0.67
CA ASP A 30 -1.93 -8.53 1.45
C ASP A 30 -2.20 -9.86 0.77
N ALA A 31 -2.39 -9.86 -0.56
CA ALA A 31 -2.58 -11.07 -1.33
C ALA A 31 -1.36 -12.01 -1.29
N ALA A 32 -0.13 -11.45 -1.33
CA ALA A 32 1.10 -12.24 -1.18
C ALA A 32 1.22 -12.81 0.24
N ARG A 33 0.85 -12.03 1.27
CA ARG A 33 0.83 -12.52 2.66
C ARG A 33 -0.18 -13.65 2.87
N SER A 34 -1.36 -13.55 2.27
CA SER A 34 -2.41 -14.56 2.36
C SER A 34 -2.14 -15.81 1.50
N GLY A 35 -1.09 -15.82 0.68
CA GLY A 35 -0.77 -16.92 -0.23
C GLY A 35 -1.67 -17.01 -1.46
N THR A 36 -2.35 -15.91 -1.83
CA THR A 36 -3.16 -15.85 -3.05
C THR A 36 -2.25 -15.99 -4.27
N PRO A 37 -2.59 -16.81 -5.28
CA PRO A 37 -1.73 -16.96 -6.44
C PRO A 37 -1.73 -15.71 -7.34
N LEU A 38 -0.59 -15.44 -8.01
CA LEU A 38 -0.38 -14.25 -8.85
C LEU A 38 -1.45 -14.06 -9.95
N HIS A 39 -1.93 -15.16 -10.52
CA HIS A 39 -2.93 -15.14 -11.59
C HIS A 39 -4.33 -14.72 -11.12
N ALA A 40 -4.58 -14.72 -9.81
CA ALA A 40 -5.83 -14.25 -9.21
C ALA A 40 -5.88 -12.72 -9.02
N CYS A 41 -4.93 -11.97 -9.60
CA CYS A 41 -4.96 -10.51 -9.62
C CYS A 41 -6.33 -9.99 -10.14
N PRO A 42 -7.09 -9.21 -9.33
CA PRO A 42 -8.45 -8.80 -9.69
C PRO A 42 -8.49 -7.63 -10.69
N TYR A 43 -7.36 -6.95 -10.90
CA TYR A 43 -7.29 -5.75 -11.74
C TYR A 43 -7.03 -6.08 -13.21
N ARG A 44 -7.93 -5.62 -14.09
CA ARG A 44 -7.80 -5.71 -15.56
C ARG A 44 -7.03 -4.53 -16.16
N HIS A 45 -7.10 -3.35 -15.53
CA HIS A 45 -6.42 -2.16 -16.03
C HIS A 45 -4.89 -2.28 -15.87
N PRO A 46 -4.08 -2.13 -16.93
CA PRO A 46 -2.64 -2.41 -16.89
C PRO A 46 -1.89 -1.65 -15.78
N ALA A 47 -2.18 -0.37 -15.59
CA ALA A 47 -1.50 0.45 -14.59
C ALA A 47 -1.84 0.02 -13.14
N MET A 48 -3.08 -0.43 -12.88
CA MET A 48 -3.45 -0.93 -11.54
C MET A 48 -2.88 -2.33 -11.31
N ARG A 49 -2.92 -3.18 -12.33
CA ARG A 49 -2.28 -4.50 -12.28
C ARG A 49 -0.79 -4.38 -11.98
N ALA A 50 -0.09 -3.45 -12.60
CA ALA A 50 1.32 -3.19 -12.31
C ALA A 50 1.54 -2.76 -10.84
N SER A 51 0.72 -1.86 -10.31
CA SER A 51 0.78 -1.46 -8.90
C SER A 51 0.52 -2.63 -7.94
N TRP A 52 -0.44 -3.48 -8.25
CA TRP A 52 -0.76 -4.67 -7.45
C TRP A 52 0.40 -5.67 -7.46
N LEU A 53 0.93 -5.98 -8.65
CA LEU A 53 2.06 -6.88 -8.82
C LEU A 53 3.32 -6.38 -8.10
N LYS A 54 3.53 -5.05 -8.06
CA LYS A 54 4.64 -4.44 -7.32
C LYS A 54 4.55 -4.75 -5.83
N GLY A 55 3.39 -4.54 -5.20
CA GLY A 55 3.20 -4.84 -3.78
C GLY A 55 3.29 -6.34 -3.48
N PHE A 56 2.72 -7.17 -4.37
CA PHE A 56 2.80 -8.62 -4.27
C PHE A 56 4.25 -9.12 -4.31
N ALA A 57 5.05 -8.64 -5.28
CA ALA A 57 6.46 -8.98 -5.39
C ALA A 57 7.27 -8.50 -4.17
N GLN A 58 7.01 -7.28 -3.68
CA GLN A 58 7.70 -6.73 -2.52
C GLN A 58 7.50 -7.57 -1.26
N GLU A 59 6.28 -8.04 -0.98
CA GLU A 59 6.04 -8.93 0.17
C GLU A 59 6.65 -10.32 -0.02
N GLN A 60 6.63 -10.86 -1.24
CA GLN A 60 7.32 -12.13 -1.51
C GLN A 60 8.83 -12.01 -1.29
N GLN A 61 9.44 -10.87 -1.65
CA GLN A 61 10.86 -10.62 -1.41
C GLN A 61 11.18 -10.47 0.08
N GLN A 62 10.29 -9.85 0.87
CA GLN A 62 10.45 -9.75 2.32
C GLN A 62 10.29 -11.09 3.05
N ARG A 63 9.60 -12.07 2.44
CA ARG A 63 9.45 -13.43 2.99
C ARG A 63 10.63 -14.35 2.67
N LEU A 64 11.55 -13.94 1.81
CA LEU A 64 12.81 -14.65 1.58
C LEU A 64 13.75 -14.32 2.74
N ASP A 65 13.48 -14.89 3.91
CA ASP A 65 14.45 -14.98 4.99
C ASP A 65 15.53 -16.02 4.58
N PHE A 66 16.80 -15.61 4.65
CA PHE A 66 17.98 -16.45 4.37
C PHE A 66 18.30 -17.39 5.54
#